data_AF-A0A2V9R3S2-F1
#
_entry.id   AF-A0A2V9R3S2-F1
#
_cell.length_a   1.000
_cell.length_b   1.000
_cell.length_c   1.000
_cell.angle_alpha   90.00
_cell.angle_beta   90.00
_cell.angle_gamma   90.00
#
_symmetry.space_group_name_H-M   'P 1'
#
loop_
_entity.id
_entity.type
_entity.pdbx_description
1 polymer ?
#
loop_
_entity_poly.entity_id
_entity_poly.type
_entity_poly.pdbx_seq_one_letter_code
_entity_poly.pdbx_strand_id
1 'polypeptide(L)' 'MGEPGGGQFRNYEFLFSHFVPTLKKSGISEAQIRTLLISNPKRSLDPKIRKRAA' A
#
# COMPACT_ATOMS: atom_id res chain seq x y z
N MET A 1 -4.50 -24.23 -2.85
CA MET A 1 -3.72 -23.09 -3.35
C MET A 1 -2.88 -23.58 -4.53
N GLY A 2 -3.20 -23.10 -5.74
CA GLY A 2 -2.66 -23.60 -7.01
C GLY A 2 -3.73 -24.29 -7.86
N GLU A 3 -4.76 -23.55 -8.28
CA GLU A 3 -5.69 -24.03 -9.30
C GLU A 3 -5.06 -23.88 -10.69
N PRO A 4 -5.38 -24.76 -11.67
CA PRO A 4 -4.88 -24.62 -13.04
C PRO A 4 -5.26 -23.24 -13.61
N GLY A 5 -4.26 -22.39 -13.88
CA GLY A 5 -4.43 -21.01 -14.35
C GLY A 5 -4.26 -19.92 -13.28
N GLY A 6 -4.24 -20.30 -11.99
CA GLY A 6 -3.82 -19.41 -10.90
C GLY A 6 -2.30 -19.28 -10.90
N GLY A 7 -1.79 -18.08 -11.22
CA GLY A 7 -0.35 -17.81 -11.18
C GLY A 7 0.29 -18.12 -9.83
N GLN A 8 1.62 -18.12 -9.77
CA GLN A 8 2.35 -18.37 -8.52
C GLN A 8 1.86 -17.44 -7.40
N PHE A 9 1.56 -18.03 -6.24
CA PHE A 9 1.18 -17.30 -5.05
C PHE A 9 2.25 -16.25 -4.73
N ARG A 10 1.87 -14.98 -4.81
CA ARG A 10 2.75 -13.87 -4.40
C ARG A 10 2.51 -13.61 -2.94
N ASN A 11 3.55 -13.85 -2.13
CA ASN A 11 3.51 -13.57 -0.71
C ASN A 11 3.26 -12.07 -0.47
N TYR A 12 2.36 -11.76 0.46
CA TYR A 12 2.02 -10.39 0.87
C TYR A 12 3.10 -9.72 1.75
N GLU A 13 4.14 -10.46 2.12
CA GLU A 13 5.22 -10.00 3.00
C GLU A 13 6.19 -9.00 2.37
N PHE A 14 6.21 -8.83 1.05
CA PHE A 14 7.22 -7.98 0.37
C PHE A 14 7.26 -6.54 0.92
N LEU A 15 6.09 -5.97 1.23
CA LEU A 15 6.00 -4.61 1.75
C LEU A 15 6.75 -4.44 3.08
N PHE A 16 6.67 -5.42 3.97
CA PHE A 16 7.24 -5.34 5.32
C PHE A 16 8.68 -5.88 5.37
N SER A 17 8.96 -6.92 4.61
CA SER A 17 10.27 -7.59 4.58
C SER A 17 11.33 -6.86 3.76
N HIS A 18 10.95 -6.16 2.70
CA HIS A 18 11.91 -5.53 1.77
C HIS A 18 11.66 -4.04 1.56
N PHE A 19 10.41 -3.65 1.25
CA PHE A 19 10.10 -2.28 0.85
C PHE A 19 10.28 -1.27 2.00
N VAL A 20 9.61 -1.47 3.14
CA VAL A 20 9.72 -0.56 4.31
C VAL A 20 11.16 -0.44 4.81
N PRO A 21 11.94 -1.53 5.01
CA PRO A 21 13.35 -1.42 5.38
C PRO A 21 14.18 -0.61 4.39
N THR A 22 13.92 -0.75 3.08
CA THR A 22 14.65 0.00 2.04
C THR A 22 14.35 1.50 2.10
N LEU A 23 13.08 1.88 2.31
CA LEU A 23 12.70 3.28 2.49
C LEU A 23 13.36 3.91 3.73
N LYS A 24 13.44 3.17 4.84
CA LYS A 24 14.13 3.64 6.05
C LYS A 24 15.63 3.86 5.78
N LYS A 25 16.27 2.90 5.10
CA LYS A 25 17.69 3.01 4.71
C LYS A 25 17.96 4.19 3.78
N SER A 26 17.01 4.55 2.92
CA SER A 26 17.13 5.72 2.04
C SER A 26 16.79 7.05 2.72
N GLY A 27 16.55 7.06 4.04
CA GLY A 27 16.28 8.27 4.82
C GLY A 27 14.84 8.79 4.75
N ILE A 28 13.89 7.99 4.24
CA ILE A 28 12.46 8.36 4.28
C ILE A 28 11.99 8.29 5.73
N SER A 29 11.29 9.34 6.16
CA SER A 29 10.79 9.44 7.53
C SER A 29 9.66 8.45 7.82
N GLU A 30 9.52 8.06 9.08
CA GLU A 30 8.41 7.21 9.54
C GLU A 30 7.04 7.85 9.24
N ALA A 31 6.93 9.18 9.32
CA ALA A 31 5.70 9.90 8.98
C ALA A 31 5.32 9.76 7.49
N GLN A 32 6.30 9.77 6.60
CA GLN A 32 6.08 9.53 5.17
C GLN A 32 5.71 8.07 4.89
N ILE A 33 6.35 7.11 5.55
CA ILE A 33 6.00 5.68 5.43
C ILE A 33 4.56 5.44 5.89
N ARG A 34 4.17 6.03 7.03
CA ARG A 34 2.78 6.00 7.52
C ARG A 34 1.80 6.64 6.52
N THR A 35 2.21 7.73 5.88
CA THR A 35 1.39 8.37 4.85
C THR A 35 1.15 7.41 3.68
N LEU A 36 2.20 6.74 3.20
CA LEU A 36 2.13 5.80 2.08
C LEU A 36 1.27 4.57 2.38
N LEU A 37 1.44 3.98 3.57
CA LEU A 37 0.86 2.67 3.89
C LEU A 37 -0.43 2.73 4.72
N ILE A 38 -0.76 3.87 5.32
CA ILE A 38 -1.93 4.02 6.19
C ILE A 38 -2.83 5.14 5.68
N SER A 39 -2.33 6.38 5.67
CA SER A 39 -3.17 7.54 5.39
C SER A 39 -3.67 7.58 3.95
N ASN A 40 -2.81 7.25 2.99
CA ASN A 40 -3.17 7.21 1.57
C ASN A 40 -4.21 6.12 1.27
N PRO A 41 -4.01 4.83 1.66
CA PRO A 41 -5.03 3.81 1.50
C PRO A 41 -6.34 4.16 2.19
N LYS A 42 -6.29 4.66 3.43
CA LYS A 42 -7.49 5.11 4.16
C LYS A 42 -8.28 6.15 3.38
N ARG A 43 -7.60 7.16 2.82
CA ARG A 43 -8.25 8.20 2.00
C ARG A 43 -8.75 7.66 0.66
N SER A 44 -8.04 6.72 0.06
CA SER A 44 -8.40 6.16 -1.26
C SER A 44 -9.60 5.22 -1.18
N LEU A 45 -9.73 4.48 -0.08
CA LEU A 45 -10.77 3.48 0.13
C LEU A 45 -11.99 4.06 0.87
N ASP A 46 -11.91 5.31 1.34
CA ASP A 46 -13.03 6.06 1.87
C ASP A 46 -13.71 6.85 0.74
N PRO A 47 -14.86 6.38 0.21
CA PRO A 47 -15.53 7.01 -0.92
C PRO A 47 -16.10 8.37 -0.52
N LYS A 48 -15.38 9.44 -0.84
CA LYS A 48 -15.89 10.80 -0.73
C LYS A 48 -16.67 11.17 -1.99
N ILE A 49 -17.99 11.11 -1.90
CA ILE A 49 -18.87 11.63 -2.95
C ILE A 49 -18.66 13.14 -3.04
N ARG A 50 -17.95 13.59 -4.08
CA ARG A 50 -17.90 15.01 -4.42
C ARG A 50 -19.17 15.35 -5.20
N LYS A 51 -20.04 16.20 -4.64
CA LYS A 51 -21.12 16.80 -5.42
C LYS A 51 -20.50 17.57 -6.57
N ARG A 52 -20.89 17.27 -7.81
CA ARG A 52 -20.55 18.13 -8.95
C ARG A 52 -21.22 19.48 -8.72
N ALA A 53 -20.47 20.56 -8.92
CA ALA A 53 -21.07 21.90 -9.01
C ALA A 53 -22.03 21.91 -10.20
N ALA A 54 -23.23 22.44 -9.99
CA ALA A 54 -24.27 22.60 -10.99
C ALA A 54 -23.92 23.70 -11.98
#